data_AF-T1A0W2-F1
#
_entry.id   AF-T1A0W2-F1
#
_cell.length_a   1.000
_cell.length_b   1.000
_cell.length_c   1.000
_cell.angle_alpha   90.00
_cell.angle_beta   90.00
_cell.angle_gamma   90.00
#
_symmetry.space_group_name_H-M   'P 1'
#
loop_
_entity.id
_entity.type
_entity.pdbx_description
1 polymer ?
#
loop_
_entity_poly.entity_id
_entity_poly.type
_entity_poly.pdbx_seq_one_letter_code
_entity_poly.pdbx_strand_id
1 'polypeptide(L)'
;RDVYETTAHEIAHQWFGNLVTMQTWDDIWLNESFASLMETRLSQRLVPELDTLSDYFLRTAGTLAAFEGDGLDSTHPVRAHVERPDEISQIFDEISYGKGCAVLAMLEAYIGPDRFRRGVSAYLDRFRYGNARTEDLWEALGAAGGEAISPMATPWIDRPGHPIVHAVLDGTILRLRQRRYSLLPRPDEEAPWPIPLVLEVDGTRR
;
A
#
# COMPACT_ATOMS: atom_id res chain seq x y z
N ARG A 1 13.33 15.95 -12.25
CA ARG A 1 12.42 14.83 -11.98
C ARG A 1 11.92 14.98 -10.56
N ASP A 2 12.85 14.98 -9.61
CA ASP A 2 12.64 15.11 -8.16
C ASP A 2 11.75 16.32 -7.78
N VAL A 3 11.92 17.48 -8.42
CA VAL A 3 11.08 18.67 -8.15
C VAL A 3 9.59 18.42 -8.43
N TYR A 4 9.26 17.73 -9.53
CA TYR A 4 7.85 17.44 -9.87
C TYR A 4 7.25 16.41 -8.92
N GLU A 5 8.06 15.42 -8.56
CA GLU A 5 7.73 14.32 -7.64
C GLU A 5 7.39 14.87 -6.26
N THR A 6 8.34 15.60 -5.65
CA THR A 6 8.12 16.27 -4.37
C THR A 6 6.94 17.24 -4.45
N THR A 7 6.81 18.03 -5.53
CA THR A 7 5.66 18.95 -5.65
C THR A 7 4.32 18.21 -5.68
N ALA A 8 4.22 17.10 -6.41
CA ALA A 8 3.00 16.29 -6.46
C ALA A 8 2.68 15.67 -5.09
N HIS A 9 3.71 15.21 -4.38
CA HIS A 9 3.61 14.67 -3.02
C HIS A 9 3.04 15.72 -2.05
N GLU A 10 3.66 16.90 -1.98
CA GLU A 10 3.24 17.98 -1.07
C GLU A 10 1.85 18.56 -1.42
N ILE A 11 1.46 18.53 -2.70
CA ILE A 11 0.11 18.90 -3.12
C ILE A 11 -0.90 17.84 -2.68
N ALA A 12 -0.55 16.55 -2.72
CA ALA A 12 -1.44 15.49 -2.24
C ALA A 12 -1.73 15.63 -0.73
N HIS A 13 -0.76 16.11 0.05
CA HIS A 13 -0.95 16.40 1.47
C HIS A 13 -1.99 17.46 1.78
N GLN A 14 -2.36 18.32 0.80
CA GLN A 14 -3.46 19.26 0.98
C GLN A 14 -4.80 18.55 1.26
N TRP A 15 -4.94 17.28 0.82
CA TRP A 15 -6.07 16.41 1.16
C TRP A 15 -5.72 15.38 2.24
N PHE A 16 -4.62 14.64 2.06
CA PHE A 16 -4.19 13.57 2.98
C PHE A 16 -3.11 14.07 3.94
N GLY A 17 -3.52 14.53 5.11
CA GLY A 17 -2.66 15.13 6.13
C GLY A 17 -3.21 16.47 6.59
N ASN A 18 -3.53 17.39 5.68
CA ASN A 18 -4.04 18.71 6.03
C ASN A 18 -5.57 18.75 6.15
N LEU A 19 -6.31 18.29 5.14
CA LEU A 19 -7.78 18.28 5.17
C LEU A 19 -8.31 17.17 6.08
N VAL A 20 -7.73 15.97 5.97
CA VAL A 20 -7.99 14.84 6.86
C VAL A 20 -6.65 14.40 7.43
N THR A 21 -6.50 14.51 8.74
CA THR A 21 -5.27 14.14 9.44
C THR A 21 -5.44 12.77 10.10
N MET A 22 -4.41 11.94 10.17
CA MET A 22 -4.46 10.73 10.99
C MET A 22 -4.82 11.07 12.45
N GLN A 23 -5.52 10.16 13.15
CA GLN A 23 -5.89 10.40 14.55
C GLN A 23 -4.70 10.21 15.51
N THR A 24 -3.82 9.26 15.22
CA THR A 24 -2.60 8.98 15.98
C THR A 24 -1.44 8.78 15.01
N TRP A 25 -0.21 8.90 15.52
CA TRP A 25 1.00 8.70 14.71
C TRP A 25 1.14 7.27 14.20
N ASP A 26 0.51 6.29 14.84
CA ASP A 26 0.43 4.91 14.37
C ASP A 26 -0.12 4.84 12.93
N ASP A 27 -1.02 5.76 12.58
CA ASP A 27 -1.67 5.84 11.27
C ASP A 27 -0.97 6.83 10.32
N ILE A 28 0.29 7.26 10.58
CA ILE A 28 1.01 8.21 9.71
C ILE A 28 1.08 7.74 8.25
N TRP A 29 1.14 6.43 8.04
CA TRP A 29 1.20 5.83 6.71
C TRP A 29 0.00 6.24 5.84
N LEU A 30 -1.18 6.52 6.44
CA LEU A 30 -2.34 7.02 5.69
C LEU A 30 -2.05 8.34 4.97
N ASN A 31 -1.20 9.19 5.53
CA ASN A 31 -0.83 10.43 4.89
C ASN A 31 0.24 10.16 3.83
N GLU A 32 1.36 9.57 4.25
CA GLU A 32 2.56 9.41 3.43
C GLU A 32 2.35 8.45 2.26
N SER A 33 1.74 7.29 2.48
CA SER A 33 1.47 6.32 1.41
C SER A 33 0.50 6.86 0.37
N PHE A 34 -0.52 7.62 0.77
CA PHE A 34 -1.43 8.25 -0.18
C PHE A 34 -0.75 9.36 -0.97
N ALA A 35 0.10 10.15 -0.32
CA ALA A 35 0.89 11.18 -1.01
C ALA A 35 1.83 10.55 -2.04
N SER A 36 2.55 9.47 -1.69
CA SER A 36 3.38 8.69 -2.62
C SER A 36 2.58 8.04 -3.76
N LEU A 37 1.36 7.56 -3.49
CA LEU A 37 0.48 7.03 -4.54
C LEU A 37 0.06 8.13 -5.52
N MET A 38 -0.34 9.30 -5.02
CA MET A 38 -0.75 10.44 -5.83
C MET A 38 0.41 11.02 -6.62
N GLU A 39 1.58 11.16 -5.99
CA GLU A 39 2.83 11.47 -6.67
C GLU A 39 3.05 10.55 -7.86
N THR A 40 2.95 9.24 -7.63
CA THR A 40 3.12 8.24 -8.69
C THR A 40 2.14 8.43 -9.85
N ARG A 41 0.85 8.59 -9.55
CA ARG A 41 -0.20 8.77 -10.56
C ARG A 41 -0.08 10.09 -11.31
N LEU A 42 0.25 11.18 -10.62
CA LEU A 42 0.36 12.52 -11.19
C LEU A 42 1.59 12.63 -12.10
N SER A 43 2.75 12.13 -11.65
CA SER A 43 3.96 12.14 -12.45
C SER A 43 3.80 11.35 -13.74
N GLN A 44 3.16 10.18 -13.68
CA GLN A 44 2.82 9.39 -14.88
C GLN A 44 1.93 10.17 -15.86
N ARG A 45 0.96 10.93 -15.35
CA ARG A 45 0.02 11.69 -16.18
C ARG A 45 0.67 12.93 -16.80
N LEU A 46 1.52 13.63 -16.04
CA LEU A 46 2.08 14.91 -16.44
C LEU A 46 3.35 14.77 -17.26
N VAL A 47 4.13 13.71 -17.04
CA VAL A 47 5.40 13.48 -17.73
C VAL A 47 5.56 12.01 -18.13
N PRO A 48 4.67 11.48 -18.99
CA PRO A 48 4.64 10.05 -19.36
C PRO A 48 5.91 9.56 -20.07
N GLU A 49 6.75 10.47 -20.55
CA GLU A 49 7.99 10.19 -21.26
C GLU A 49 9.13 9.77 -20.33
N LEU A 50 8.99 9.99 -19.01
CA LEU A 50 10.07 9.76 -18.04
C LEU A 50 10.21 8.31 -17.56
N ASP A 51 9.18 7.46 -17.68
CA ASP A 51 9.26 6.01 -17.44
C ASP A 51 7.92 5.30 -17.75
N THR A 52 7.97 3.99 -17.93
CA THR A 52 6.76 3.16 -17.94
C THR A 52 6.11 3.11 -16.55
N LEU A 53 4.79 2.94 -16.48
CA LEU A 53 4.01 2.85 -15.24
C LEU A 53 4.64 1.92 -14.19
N SER A 54 5.18 0.78 -14.63
CA SER A 54 5.79 -0.24 -13.78
C SER A 54 7.17 0.18 -13.25
N ASP A 55 8.05 0.71 -14.11
CA ASP A 55 9.39 1.15 -13.67
C ASP A 55 9.28 2.35 -12.72
N TYR A 56 8.35 3.25 -13.02
CA TYR A 56 8.09 4.42 -12.19
C TYR A 56 7.53 4.04 -10.82
N PHE A 57 6.53 3.15 -10.76
CA PHE A 57 5.95 2.72 -9.49
C PHE A 57 6.98 2.00 -8.60
N LEU A 58 7.77 1.10 -9.19
CA LEU A 58 8.78 0.35 -8.46
C LEU A 58 9.90 1.23 -7.90
N ARG A 59 10.25 2.31 -8.61
CA ARG A 59 11.35 3.22 -8.25
C ARG A 59 10.91 4.41 -7.41
N THR A 60 9.90 5.16 -7.85
CA THR A 60 9.52 6.43 -7.20
C THR A 60 8.80 6.22 -5.89
N ALA A 61 7.88 5.25 -5.81
CA ALA A 61 7.24 4.93 -4.54
C ALA A 61 8.18 4.14 -3.61
N GLY A 62 9.43 3.83 -4.00
CA GLY A 62 10.34 3.03 -3.18
C GLY A 62 9.83 1.60 -2.92
N THR A 63 8.86 1.10 -3.69
CA THR A 63 8.23 -0.20 -3.44
C THR A 63 9.25 -1.34 -3.44
N LEU A 64 10.24 -1.35 -4.35
CA LEU A 64 11.24 -2.40 -4.35
C LEU A 64 12.08 -2.38 -3.06
N ALA A 65 12.59 -1.21 -2.69
CA ALA A 65 13.41 -1.03 -1.49
C ALA A 65 12.62 -1.36 -0.21
N ALA A 66 11.37 -0.92 -0.14
CA ALA A 66 10.44 -1.26 0.94
C ALA A 66 10.29 -2.78 1.10
N PHE A 67 10.08 -3.53 0.01
CA PHE A 67 9.96 -4.98 0.06
C PHE A 67 11.30 -5.68 0.35
N GLU A 68 12.43 -5.14 -0.08
CA GLU A 68 13.76 -5.64 0.32
C GLU A 68 13.96 -5.50 1.84
N GLY A 69 13.67 -4.32 2.40
CA GLY A 69 13.74 -4.06 3.84
C GLY A 69 12.72 -4.89 4.65
N ASP A 70 11.51 -5.05 4.12
CA ASP A 70 10.44 -5.85 4.72
C ASP A 70 10.73 -7.37 4.73
N GLY A 71 11.72 -7.81 3.94
CA GLY A 71 12.27 -9.16 3.98
C GLY A 71 13.29 -9.40 5.11
N LEU A 72 13.67 -8.38 5.89
CA LEU A 72 14.58 -8.49 7.03
C LEU A 72 13.83 -8.70 8.35
N ASP A 73 14.48 -9.33 9.34
CA ASP A 73 13.90 -9.52 10.67
C ASP A 73 13.73 -8.21 11.46
N SER A 74 14.46 -7.15 11.07
CA SER A 74 14.39 -5.82 11.68
C SER A 74 13.23 -4.96 11.16
N THR A 75 12.41 -5.47 10.24
CA THR A 75 11.24 -4.74 9.73
C THR A 75 10.15 -4.56 10.80
N HIS A 76 9.20 -3.67 10.52
CA HIS A 76 8.02 -3.43 11.35
C HIS A 76 6.74 -3.43 10.49
N PRO A 77 5.54 -3.54 11.11
CA PRO A 77 4.29 -3.29 10.41
C PRO A 77 4.22 -1.89 9.82
N VAL A 78 3.42 -1.69 8.77
CA VAL A 78 3.14 -0.35 8.21
C VAL A 78 2.45 0.53 9.26
N ARG A 79 1.50 -0.04 10.02
CA ARG A 79 0.92 0.59 11.20
C ARG A 79 1.70 0.16 12.44
N ALA A 80 2.69 0.95 12.82
CA ALA A 80 3.52 0.70 13.99
C ALA A 80 3.06 1.57 15.17
N HIS A 81 3.03 1.01 16.38
CA HIS A 81 2.62 1.75 17.57
C HIS A 81 3.68 2.79 17.96
N VAL A 82 3.26 4.04 18.19
CA VAL A 82 4.15 5.14 18.55
C VAL A 82 3.70 5.74 19.88
N GLU A 83 4.50 5.55 20.93
CA GLU A 83 4.20 6.05 22.26
C GLU A 83 4.81 7.44 22.49
N ARG A 84 6.00 7.68 21.94
CA ARG A 84 6.77 8.89 22.20
C ARG A 84 7.09 9.69 20.94
N PRO A 85 7.17 11.04 21.02
CA PRO A 85 7.48 11.86 19.86
C PRO A 85 8.82 11.55 19.17
N ASP A 86 9.81 11.04 19.90
CA ASP A 86 11.11 10.65 19.34
C ASP A 86 11.09 9.32 18.56
N GLU A 87 10.02 8.53 18.67
CA GLU A 87 9.79 7.30 17.90
C GLU A 87 9.17 7.58 16.53
N ILE A 88 8.54 8.75 16.38
CA ILE A 88 7.88 9.16 15.13
C ILE A 88 8.86 9.10 13.94
N SER A 89 10.11 9.55 14.11
CA SER A 89 11.09 9.52 13.02
C SER A 89 11.45 8.10 12.55
N GLN A 90 11.20 7.07 13.36
CA GLN A 90 11.49 5.68 13.02
C GLN A 90 10.46 5.09 12.05
N ILE A 91 9.23 5.62 12.08
CA ILE A 91 8.14 5.18 11.19
C ILE A 91 8.05 6.03 9.91
N PHE A 92 8.88 7.08 9.78
CA PHE A 92 9.06 7.84 8.53
C PHE A 92 10.11 7.16 7.65
N ASP A 93 9.79 5.96 7.18
CA ASP A 93 10.74 5.08 6.47
C ASP A 93 10.12 4.41 5.23
N GLU A 94 10.91 3.66 4.48
CA GLU A 94 10.46 3.02 3.23
C GLU A 94 9.25 2.09 3.43
N ILE A 95 8.99 1.57 4.62
CA ILE A 95 7.80 0.77 4.92
C ILE A 95 6.53 1.64 4.89
N SER A 96 6.53 2.76 5.62
CA SER A 96 5.37 3.67 5.67
C SER A 96 5.09 4.38 4.36
N TYR A 97 6.12 4.64 3.55
CA TYR A 97 5.98 5.24 2.23
C TYR A 97 5.69 4.18 1.16
N GLY A 98 6.63 3.25 0.97
CA GLY A 98 6.64 2.37 -0.19
C GLY A 98 5.77 1.13 -0.06
N LYS A 99 5.82 0.42 1.07
CA LYS A 99 4.95 -0.74 1.29
C LYS A 99 3.49 -0.31 1.40
N GLY A 100 3.20 0.74 2.17
CA GLY A 100 1.82 1.24 2.26
C GLY A 100 1.28 1.77 0.92
N CYS A 101 2.08 2.47 0.11
CA CYS A 101 1.71 2.86 -1.26
C CYS A 101 1.41 1.64 -2.14
N ALA A 102 2.26 0.60 -2.08
CA ALA A 102 2.05 -0.67 -2.79
C ALA A 102 0.75 -1.36 -2.38
N VAL A 103 0.41 -1.36 -1.09
CA VAL A 103 -0.86 -1.90 -0.59
C VAL A 103 -2.04 -1.09 -1.16
N LEU A 104 -1.99 0.24 -1.14
CA LEU A 104 -3.05 1.06 -1.72
C LEU A 104 -3.24 0.80 -3.22
N ALA A 105 -2.15 0.69 -3.98
CA ALA A 105 -2.20 0.34 -5.40
C ALA A 105 -2.77 -1.06 -5.64
N MET A 106 -2.43 -2.04 -4.79
CA MET A 106 -3.00 -3.39 -4.82
C MET A 106 -4.51 -3.37 -4.54
N LEU A 107 -4.96 -2.58 -3.57
CA LEU A 107 -6.38 -2.41 -3.26
C LEU A 107 -7.14 -1.74 -4.40
N GLU A 108 -6.57 -0.68 -5.00
CA GLU A 108 -7.13 -0.02 -6.18
C GLU A 108 -7.30 -1.01 -7.35
N ALA A 109 -6.28 -1.83 -7.61
CA ALA A 109 -6.33 -2.86 -8.64
C ALA A 109 -7.38 -3.95 -8.34
N TYR A 110 -7.54 -4.32 -7.06
CA TYR A 110 -8.49 -5.35 -6.63
C TYR A 110 -9.95 -4.89 -6.76
N ILE A 111 -10.30 -3.70 -6.28
CA ILE A 111 -11.69 -3.20 -6.31
C ILE A 111 -12.04 -2.45 -7.59
N GLY A 112 -11.03 -2.04 -8.35
CA GLY A 112 -11.15 -1.22 -9.54
C GLY A 112 -11.07 0.28 -9.25
N PRO A 113 -10.49 1.07 -10.18
CA PRO A 113 -10.13 2.48 -9.96
C PRO A 113 -11.35 3.36 -9.67
N ASP A 114 -12.49 3.11 -10.32
CA ASP A 114 -13.70 3.91 -10.10
C ASP A 114 -14.29 3.73 -8.70
N ARG A 115 -14.28 2.49 -8.17
CA ARG A 115 -14.74 2.19 -6.81
C ARG A 115 -13.78 2.75 -5.78
N PHE A 116 -12.48 2.56 -6.00
CA PHE A 116 -11.43 3.11 -5.16
C PHE A 116 -11.53 4.63 -5.02
N ARG A 117 -11.60 5.34 -6.16
CA ARG A 117 -11.77 6.79 -6.17
C ARG A 117 -13.04 7.25 -5.44
N ARG A 118 -14.17 6.54 -5.61
CA ARG A 118 -15.41 6.89 -4.89
C ARG A 118 -15.27 6.70 -3.37
N GLY A 119 -14.66 5.60 -2.94
CA GLY A 119 -14.42 5.34 -1.51
C GLY A 119 -13.48 6.36 -0.89
N VAL A 120 -12.38 6.69 -1.58
CA VAL A 120 -11.45 7.75 -1.16
C VAL A 120 -12.15 9.12 -1.08
N SER A 121 -12.96 9.48 -2.08
CA SER A 121 -13.70 10.74 -2.05
C SER A 121 -14.67 10.78 -0.86
N ALA A 122 -15.41 9.70 -0.62
CA ALA A 122 -16.34 9.61 0.50
C ALA A 122 -15.64 9.68 1.87
N TYR A 123 -14.45 9.07 1.98
CA TYR A 123 -13.58 9.19 3.15
C TYR A 123 -13.17 10.65 3.38
N LEU A 124 -12.61 11.31 2.38
CA LEU A 124 -12.18 12.71 2.50
C LEU A 124 -13.34 13.63 2.87
N ASP A 125 -14.51 13.46 2.23
CA ASP A 125 -15.69 14.26 2.52
C ASP A 125 -16.24 14.03 3.93
N ARG A 126 -16.21 12.78 4.42
CA ARG A 126 -16.70 12.42 5.76
C ARG A 126 -15.83 12.99 6.87
N PHE A 127 -14.50 12.99 6.68
CA PHE A 127 -13.54 13.36 7.73
C PHE A 127 -12.90 14.72 7.53
N ARG A 128 -13.33 15.50 6.52
CA ARG A 128 -12.80 16.83 6.24
C ARG A 128 -12.76 17.73 7.47
N TYR A 129 -11.65 18.44 7.64
CA TYR A 129 -11.34 19.29 8.79
C TYR A 129 -11.28 18.54 10.12
N GLY A 130 -10.94 17.26 10.08
CA GLY A 130 -10.91 16.39 11.24
C GLY A 130 -9.90 15.26 11.11
N ASN A 131 -10.10 14.23 11.92
CA ASN A 131 -9.19 13.10 12.02
C ASN A 131 -9.86 11.79 11.62
N ALA A 132 -9.05 10.84 11.14
CA ALA A 132 -9.50 9.50 10.77
C ALA A 132 -8.46 8.43 11.13
N ARG A 133 -8.91 7.19 11.20
CA ARG A 133 -8.12 5.99 11.46
C ARG A 133 -8.00 5.12 10.22
N THR A 134 -7.08 4.16 10.26
CA THR A 134 -6.95 3.13 9.21
C THR A 134 -8.28 2.42 8.93
N GLU A 135 -9.05 2.10 9.98
CA GLU A 135 -10.36 1.44 9.85
C GLU A 135 -11.39 2.27 9.09
N ASP A 136 -11.34 3.60 9.23
CA ASP A 136 -12.29 4.51 8.57
C ASP A 136 -12.11 4.49 7.05
N LEU A 137 -10.87 4.36 6.57
CA LEU A 137 -10.58 4.17 5.15
C LEU A 137 -11.14 2.83 4.65
N TRP A 138 -10.96 1.74 5.40
CA TRP A 138 -11.50 0.43 5.04
C TRP A 138 -13.02 0.44 4.95
N GLU A 139 -13.69 1.11 5.89
CA GLU A 139 -15.14 1.27 5.87
C GLU A 139 -15.59 2.01 4.60
N ALA A 140 -14.92 3.11 4.25
CA ALA A 140 -15.25 3.91 3.08
C ALA A 140 -15.02 3.16 1.75
N LEU A 141 -13.90 2.44 1.62
CA LEU A 141 -13.62 1.60 0.46
C LEU A 141 -14.61 0.42 0.38
N GLY A 142 -14.98 -0.16 1.51
CA GLY A 142 -16.00 -1.20 1.60
C GLY A 142 -17.35 -0.72 1.10
N ALA A 143 -17.81 0.44 1.59
CA ALA A 143 -19.07 1.06 1.18
C ALA A 143 -19.13 1.43 -0.31
N ALA A 144 -17.97 1.69 -0.94
CA ALA A 144 -17.88 1.96 -2.37
C ALA A 144 -17.97 0.71 -3.28
N GLY A 145 -18.21 -0.46 -2.69
CA GLY A 145 -18.33 -1.74 -3.38
C GLY A 145 -17.05 -2.57 -3.37
N GLY A 146 -16.14 -2.31 -2.41
CA GLY A 146 -15.03 -3.20 -2.09
C GLY A 146 -15.49 -4.32 -1.17
N GLU A 147 -15.49 -5.55 -1.64
CA GLU A 147 -15.79 -6.69 -0.77
C GLU A 147 -14.58 -7.03 0.09
N ALA A 148 -14.82 -7.36 1.37
CA ALA A 148 -13.78 -7.87 2.28
C ALA A 148 -12.51 -6.99 2.39
N ILE A 149 -12.60 -5.67 2.21
CA ILE A 149 -11.42 -4.77 2.24
C ILE A 149 -10.67 -4.85 3.55
N SER A 150 -11.35 -4.65 4.69
CA SER A 150 -10.71 -4.72 6.01
C SER A 150 -10.00 -6.06 6.24
N PRO A 151 -10.67 -7.24 6.17
CA PRO A 151 -9.98 -8.50 6.42
C PRO A 151 -8.87 -8.79 5.41
N MET A 152 -8.94 -8.25 4.18
CA MET A 152 -7.86 -8.37 3.20
C MET A 152 -6.68 -7.46 3.51
N ALA A 153 -6.92 -6.17 3.78
CA ALA A 153 -5.89 -5.14 3.91
C ALA A 153 -5.21 -5.14 5.28
N THR A 154 -5.95 -5.42 6.35
CA THR A 154 -5.43 -5.37 7.72
C THR A 154 -4.17 -6.22 7.91
N PRO A 155 -4.07 -7.48 7.43
CA PRO A 155 -2.82 -8.25 7.51
C PRO A 155 -1.62 -7.64 6.78
N TRP A 156 -1.83 -6.82 5.74
CA TRP A 156 -0.73 -6.15 5.03
C TRP A 156 -0.20 -4.93 5.77
N ILE A 157 -1.05 -4.30 6.58
CA ILE A 157 -0.71 -3.08 7.32
C ILE A 157 -0.23 -3.40 8.74
N ASP A 158 -0.87 -4.35 9.42
CA ASP A 158 -0.64 -4.62 10.84
C ASP A 158 0.40 -5.73 11.09
N ARG A 159 0.91 -6.39 10.04
CA ARG A 159 1.93 -7.43 10.17
C ARG A 159 3.25 -7.00 9.52
N PRO A 160 4.40 -7.31 10.15
CA PRO A 160 5.70 -7.13 9.53
C PRO A 160 5.90 -8.18 8.43
N GLY A 161 6.62 -7.81 7.37
CA GLY A 161 6.88 -8.70 6.25
C GLY A 161 5.75 -8.78 5.23
N HIS A 162 6.01 -9.56 4.18
CA HIS A 162 5.11 -9.78 3.06
C HIS A 162 5.22 -11.24 2.58
N PRO A 163 4.22 -11.75 1.84
CA PRO A 163 4.24 -13.11 1.34
C PRO A 163 5.11 -13.24 0.08
N ILE A 164 5.66 -14.44 -0.10
CA ILE A 164 6.05 -14.97 -1.41
C ILE A 164 5.09 -16.10 -1.79
N VAL A 165 4.63 -16.09 -3.05
CA VAL A 165 3.75 -17.12 -3.60
C VAL A 165 4.56 -18.06 -4.50
N HIS A 166 4.61 -19.33 -4.11
CA HIS A 166 5.16 -20.41 -4.93
C HIS A 166 4.04 -20.99 -5.78
N ALA A 167 4.24 -20.97 -7.09
CA ALA A 167 3.31 -21.49 -8.08
C ALA A 167 3.92 -22.70 -8.77
N VAL A 168 3.23 -23.83 -8.72
CA VAL A 168 3.62 -25.08 -9.41
C VAL A 168 2.49 -25.50 -10.34
N LEU A 169 2.78 -25.58 -11.63
CA LEU A 169 1.85 -26.11 -12.62
C LEU A 169 2.09 -27.62 -12.79
N ASP A 170 1.08 -28.40 -12.43
CA ASP A 170 1.06 -29.86 -12.62
C ASP A 170 0.00 -30.20 -13.67
N GLY A 171 0.45 -30.29 -14.93
CA GLY A 171 -0.44 -30.40 -16.09
C GLY A 171 -1.32 -29.16 -16.25
N THR A 172 -2.58 -29.28 -15.84
CA THR A 172 -3.58 -28.19 -15.89
C THR A 172 -3.93 -27.63 -14.50
N ILE A 173 -3.36 -28.20 -13.43
CA ILE A 173 -3.64 -27.79 -12.06
C ILE A 173 -2.53 -26.83 -11.61
N LEU A 174 -2.90 -25.57 -11.39
CA LEU A 174 -2.02 -24.59 -10.76
C LEU A 174 -2.14 -24.71 -9.24
N ARG A 175 -1.09 -25.21 -8.59
CA ARG A 175 -1.00 -25.28 -7.12
C ARG A 175 -0.25 -24.06 -6.62
N LEU A 176 -0.89 -23.31 -5.71
CA LEU A 176 -0.32 -22.13 -5.09
C LEU A 176 -0.07 -22.38 -3.61
N ARG A 177 1.12 -22.03 -3.13
CA ARG A 177 1.48 -22.04 -1.71
C ARG A 177 2.10 -20.70 -1.37
N GLN A 178 1.63 -20.08 -0.29
CA GLN A 178 2.25 -18.87 0.23
C GLN A 178 3.07 -19.17 1.49
N ARG A 179 4.08 -18.34 1.74
CA ARG A 179 4.79 -18.23 3.02
C ARG A 179 5.32 -16.81 3.17
N ARG A 180 5.71 -16.41 4.37
CA ARG A 180 6.45 -15.15 4.57
C ARG A 180 7.77 -15.17 3.78
N TYR A 181 8.05 -14.11 3.05
CA TYR A 181 9.36 -13.89 2.44
C TYR A 181 10.37 -13.45 3.50
N SER A 182 11.60 -13.95 3.39
CA SER A 182 12.71 -13.57 4.26
C SER A 182 14.00 -13.66 3.47
N LEU A 183 14.86 -12.65 3.58
CA LEU A 183 16.19 -12.63 2.97
C LEU A 183 17.14 -13.62 3.68
N LEU A 184 16.93 -13.82 4.98
CA LEU A 184 17.70 -14.75 5.80
C LEU A 184 16.92 -16.05 6.05
N PRO A 185 17.60 -17.20 6.27
CA PRO A 185 16.93 -18.44 6.61
C PRO A 185 16.08 -18.30 7.88
N ARG A 186 14.78 -18.53 7.76
CA ARG A 186 13.81 -18.48 8.85
C ARG A 186 12.91 -19.72 8.80
N PRO A 187 12.43 -20.24 9.94
CA PRO A 187 11.39 -21.27 9.95
C PRO A 187 10.18 -20.80 9.13
N ASP A 188 9.52 -21.74 8.43
CA ASP A 188 8.27 -21.43 7.73
C ASP A 188 7.24 -20.95 8.78
N GLU A 189 6.84 -19.69 8.69
CA GLU A 189 5.82 -19.09 9.55
C GLU A 189 4.50 -19.06 8.78
N GLU A 190 3.48 -19.73 9.31
CA GLU A 190 2.11 -19.65 8.78
C GLU A 190 1.47 -18.32 9.20
N ALA A 191 1.76 -17.27 8.43
CA ALA A 191 1.04 -16.01 8.52
C ALA A 191 0.40 -15.75 7.17
N PRO A 192 -0.74 -16.38 6.82
CA PRO A 192 -1.31 -16.19 5.50
C PRO A 192 -1.76 -14.74 5.34
N TRP A 193 -1.24 -14.09 4.30
CA TRP A 193 -1.79 -12.85 3.79
C TRP A 193 -2.95 -13.18 2.84
N PRO A 194 -4.07 -12.46 2.91
CA PRO A 194 -5.06 -12.48 1.85
C PRO A 194 -4.48 -11.73 0.64
N ILE A 195 -4.12 -12.47 -0.41
CA ILE A 195 -3.48 -11.91 -1.61
C ILE A 195 -4.52 -11.87 -2.73
N PRO A 196 -4.90 -10.69 -3.26
CA PRO A 196 -5.77 -10.57 -4.42
C PRO A 196 -4.98 -10.95 -5.69
N LEU A 197 -4.86 -12.25 -5.93
CA LEU A 197 -4.12 -12.79 -7.08
C LEU A 197 -4.90 -12.55 -8.38
N VAL A 198 -4.17 -12.15 -9.42
CA VAL A 198 -4.67 -12.07 -10.80
C VAL A 198 -3.92 -13.11 -11.62
N LEU A 199 -4.66 -13.98 -12.32
CA LEU A 199 -4.05 -14.98 -13.20
C LEU A 199 -4.25 -14.57 -14.65
N GLU A 200 -3.18 -14.42 -15.41
CA GLU A 200 -3.27 -14.18 -16.86
C GLU A 200 -2.77 -15.43 -17.60
N VAL A 201 -3.64 -16.02 -18.41
CA VAL A 201 -3.34 -17.20 -19.25
C VAL A 201 -3.60 -16.84 -20.70
N ASP A 202 -2.57 -16.93 -21.54
CA ASP A 202 -2.63 -16.60 -22.97
C ASP A 202 -3.24 -15.21 -23.26
N GLY A 203 -2.88 -14.21 -22.44
CA GLY A 203 -3.39 -12.83 -22.54
C GLY A 203 -4.82 -12.64 -22.01
N THR A 204 -5.44 -13.67 -21.45
CA THR A 204 -6.76 -13.60 -20.82
C THR A 204 -6.62 -13.57 -19.30
N ARG A 205 -7.04 -12.46 -18.68
CA ARG A 205 -7.11 -12.34 -17.21
C ARG A 205 -8.28 -13.13 -16.64
N ARG A 206 -8.02 -13.85 -15.55
CA ARG A 206 -8.96 -14.65 -14.76
C ARG A 206 -8.85 -14.32 -13.29
#